data_AF-A0A449GFR5-F1
#
_entry.id   AF-A0A449GFR5-F1
#
_cell.length_a   1.000
_cell.length_b   1.000
_cell.length_c   1.000
_cell.angle_alpha   90.00
_cell.angle_beta   90.00
_cell.angle_gamma   90.00
#
_symmetry.space_group_name_H-M   'P 1'
#
loop_
_entity.id
_entity.type
_entity.pdbx_description
1 polymer ?
#
loop_
_entity_poly.entity_id
_entity_poly.type
_entity_poly.pdbx_seq_one_letter_code
_entity_poly.pdbx_strand_id
1 'polypeptide(L)'
;MAAFDLLGRRWAITVLWELRGDSIGFRELRRKLPGISSSVLSTRLRELASAGVAETSPDGKYRLTPIGVELLYALAPLKAWSSSWARHLDVHGFERSPVDKLDSLP
;
A
#
# COMPACT_ATOMS: atom_id res chain seq x y z
N MET A 1 -17.77 4.89 -0.86
CA MET A 1 -17.42 4.57 -2.27
C MET A 1 -16.45 3.40 -2.18
N ALA A 2 -16.78 2.24 -2.73
CA ALA A 2 -16.09 0.98 -2.40
C ALA A 2 -14.54 1.03 -2.52
N ALA A 3 -14.01 1.71 -3.53
CA ALA A 3 -12.57 1.87 -3.71
C ALA A 3 -11.91 2.69 -2.58
N PHE A 4 -12.49 3.83 -2.20
CA PHE A 4 -11.94 4.65 -1.11
C PHE A 4 -12.09 3.98 0.25
N ASP A 5 -13.15 3.20 0.46
CA ASP A 5 -13.37 2.44 1.71
C ASP A 5 -12.31 1.33 1.88
N LEU A 6 -11.84 0.75 0.77
CA LEU A 6 -10.74 -0.22 0.74
C LEU A 6 -9.38 0.47 0.91
N LEU A 7 -9.11 1.50 0.10
CA LEU A 7 -7.81 2.18 0.05
C LEU A 7 -7.53 3.05 1.26
N GLY A 8 -8.56 3.56 1.93
CA GLY A 8 -8.43 4.33 3.17
C GLY A 8 -8.00 3.49 4.37
N ARG A 9 -8.02 2.15 4.26
CA ARG A 9 -7.54 1.27 5.33
C ARG A 9 -6.03 1.39 5.46
N ARG A 10 -5.54 1.51 6.70
CA ARG A 10 -4.10 1.51 6.99
C ARG A 10 -3.44 0.30 6.31
N TRP A 11 -2.31 0.55 5.64
CA TRP A 11 -1.53 -0.39 4.82
C TRP A 11 -2.14 -0.83 3.48
N ALA A 12 -3.39 -0.52 3.14
CA ALA A 12 -4.00 -1.03 1.90
C ALA A 12 -3.27 -0.56 0.65
N ILE A 13 -3.03 0.76 0.53
CA ILE A 13 -2.28 1.35 -0.59
C ILE A 13 -0.85 0.81 -0.65
N THR A 14 -0.17 0.68 0.50
CA THR A 14 1.22 0.19 0.54
C THR A 14 1.32 -1.28 0.12
N VAL A 15 0.39 -2.13 0.58
CA VAL A 15 0.32 -3.54 0.16
C VAL A 15 0.00 -3.63 -1.33
N LEU A 16 -0.99 -2.88 -1.82
CA LEU A 16 -1.32 -2.78 -3.25
C LEU A 16 -0.08 -2.39 -4.08
N TRP A 17 0.65 -1.37 -3.62
CA TRP A 17 1.85 -0.88 -4.29
C TRP A 17 2.93 -1.95 -4.37
N GLU A 18 3.17 -2.73 -3.31
CA GLU A 18 4.19 -3.78 -3.33
C GLU A 18 3.81 -5.00 -4.19
N LEU A 19 2.53 -5.19 -4.50
CA LEU A 19 2.04 -6.19 -5.44
C LEU A 19 2.14 -5.79 -6.92
N ARG A 20 2.59 -4.55 -7.23
CA ARG A 20 2.67 -4.02 -8.61
C ARG A 20 3.61 -4.78 -9.55
N GLY A 21 4.54 -5.55 -8.99
CA GLY A 21 5.50 -6.35 -9.75
C GLY A 21 4.99 -7.76 -10.02
N ASP A 22 5.92 -8.69 -10.23
CA ASP A 22 5.59 -10.11 -10.31
C ASP A 22 5.04 -10.65 -8.98
N SER A 23 4.49 -11.86 -9.03
CA SER A 23 3.96 -12.54 -7.86
C SER A 23 5.00 -12.65 -6.74
N ILE A 24 4.62 -12.30 -5.51
CA ILE A 24 5.51 -12.22 -4.35
C ILE A 24 5.00 -13.10 -3.19
N GLY A 25 5.90 -13.81 -2.51
CA GLY A 25 5.54 -14.64 -1.36
C GLY A 25 5.26 -13.81 -0.08
N PHE A 26 4.49 -14.36 0.86
CA PHE A 26 4.11 -13.66 2.10
C PHE A 26 5.30 -13.08 2.88
N ARG A 27 6.35 -13.89 3.09
CA ARG A 27 7.53 -13.50 3.87
C ARG A 27 8.30 -12.36 3.19
N GLU A 28 8.42 -12.44 1.88
CA GLU A 28 9.10 -11.42 1.09
C GLU A 28 8.32 -10.10 1.10
N LEU A 29 7.00 -10.18 0.89
CA LEU A 29 6.12 -9.02 0.98
C LEU A 29 6.19 -8.35 2.35
N ARG A 30 6.15 -9.13 3.45
CA ARG A 30 6.31 -8.59 4.80
C ARG A 30 7.65 -7.91 5.01
N ARG A 31 8.74 -8.43 4.43
CA ARG A 31 10.07 -7.83 4.50
C ARG A 31 10.14 -6.47 3.81
N LYS A 32 9.38 -6.27 2.73
CA LYS A 32 9.27 -4.97 2.04
C LYS A 32 8.42 -3.94 2.79
N LEU A 33 7.69 -4.37 3.82
CA LEU A 33 6.75 -3.56 4.60
C LEU A 33 7.17 -3.52 6.09
N PRO A 34 8.30 -2.89 6.43
CA PRO A 34 8.75 -2.82 7.83
C PRO A 34 7.68 -2.13 8.69
N GLY A 35 7.30 -2.77 9.80
CA GLY A 35 6.28 -2.26 10.74
C GLY A 35 4.86 -2.82 10.53
N ILE A 36 4.60 -3.59 9.45
CA ILE A 36 3.33 -4.30 9.32
C ILE A 36 3.35 -5.60 10.14
N SER A 37 2.31 -5.85 10.94
CA SER A 37 2.16 -7.15 11.60
C SER A 37 1.69 -8.22 10.59
N SER A 38 2.01 -9.49 10.86
CA SER A 38 1.52 -10.60 10.02
C SER A 38 0.00 -10.64 9.92
N SER A 39 -0.70 -10.34 11.01
CA SER A 39 -2.17 -10.33 11.05
C SER A 39 -2.76 -9.22 10.19
N VAL A 40 -2.16 -8.02 10.23
CA VAL A 40 -2.59 -6.90 9.38
C VAL A 40 -2.30 -7.21 7.92
N LEU A 41 -1.10 -7.72 7.57
CA LEU A 41 -0.79 -8.10 6.20
C LEU A 41 -1.76 -9.15 5.64
N SER A 42 -2.01 -10.22 6.41
CA SER A 42 -2.97 -11.27 6.03
C SER A 42 -4.38 -10.69 5.82
N THR A 43 -4.81 -9.77 6.69
CA THR A 43 -6.12 -9.13 6.58
C THR A 43 -6.20 -8.26 5.33
N ARG A 44 -5.16 -7.47 5.02
CA ARG A 44 -5.11 -6.64 3.81
C ARG A 44 -5.11 -7.48 2.53
N LEU A 45 -4.35 -8.57 2.49
CA LEU A 45 -4.35 -9.50 1.36
C LEU A 45 -5.74 -10.13 1.15
N ARG A 46 -6.41 -10.55 2.24
CA ARG A 46 -7.79 -11.07 2.16
C ARG A 46 -8.76 -10.03 1.64
N GLU A 47 -8.70 -8.80 2.12
CA GLU A 47 -9.60 -7.74 1.67
C GLU A 47 -9.39 -7.36 0.21
N LEU A 48 -8.14 -7.27 -0.24
CA LEU A 48 -7.81 -7.05 -1.66
C LEU A 48 -8.29 -8.22 -2.52
N ALA A 49 -8.18 -9.46 -2.03
CA ALA A 49 -8.70 -10.63 -2.73
C ALA A 49 -10.23 -10.66 -2.79
N SER A 50 -10.90 -10.36 -1.69
CA SER A 50 -12.37 -10.25 -1.66
C SER A 50 -12.90 -9.14 -2.57
N ALA A 51 -12.11 -8.08 -2.79
CA ALA A 51 -12.43 -7.01 -3.73
C ALA A 51 -12.06 -7.36 -5.20
N GLY A 52 -11.49 -8.54 -5.46
CA GLY A 52 -11.04 -8.95 -6.79
C GLY A 52 -9.81 -8.19 -7.29
N VAL A 53 -9.09 -7.49 -6.42
CA VAL A 53 -7.92 -6.65 -6.73
C VAL A 53 -6.62 -7.44 -6.69
N ALA A 54 -6.52 -8.42 -5.79
CA ALA A 54 -5.38 -9.30 -5.67
C ALA A 54 -5.81 -10.76 -5.72
N GLU A 55 -4.88 -11.65 -6.07
CA GLU A 55 -5.13 -13.09 -6.07
C GLU A 55 -3.88 -13.85 -5.60
N THR A 56 -4.08 -15.13 -5.26
CA THR A 56 -2.98 -16.06 -4.96
C THR A 56 -2.73 -16.91 -6.20
N SER A 57 -1.50 -16.87 -6.72
CA SER A 57 -1.07 -17.69 -7.85
C SER A 57 -0.93 -19.18 -7.47
N PRO A 58 -0.86 -20.09 -8.46
CA PRO A 58 -0.74 -21.53 -8.19
C PRO A 58 0.47 -21.93 -7.33
N ASP A 59 1.53 -21.15 -7.34
CA ASP A 59 2.74 -21.33 -6.51
C ASP A 59 2.62 -20.70 -5.11
N GLY A 60 1.42 -20.25 -4.71
CA GLY A 60 1.14 -19.70 -3.39
C GLY A 60 1.64 -18.27 -3.16
N LYS A 61 1.99 -17.55 -4.24
CA LYS A 61 2.43 -16.15 -4.17
C LYS A 61 1.25 -15.19 -4.44
N TYR A 62 1.38 -13.93 -4.06
CA TYR A 62 0.36 -12.92 -4.25
C TYR A 62 0.70 -12.03 -5.44
N ARG A 63 -0.31 -11.71 -6.26
CA ARG A 63 -0.17 -10.76 -7.37
C ARG A 63 -1.45 -9.95 -7.54
N LEU A 64 -1.38 -8.88 -8.33
CA LEU A 64 -2.57 -8.16 -8.76
C LEU A 64 -3.32 -8.91 -9.85
N THR A 65 -4.63 -8.79 -9.81
CA THR A 65 -5.51 -9.16 -10.93
C THR A 65 -5.48 -8.06 -11.99
N PRO A 66 -6.07 -8.26 -13.18
CA PRO A 66 -6.25 -7.19 -14.17
C PRO A 66 -6.95 -5.94 -13.58
N ILE A 67 -7.99 -6.15 -12.76
CA ILE A 67 -8.68 -5.06 -12.05
C ILE A 67 -7.75 -4.34 -11.06
N GLY A 68 -6.90 -5.07 -10.36
CA GLY A 68 -5.92 -4.46 -9.45
C GLY A 68 -4.86 -3.63 -10.18
N VAL A 69 -4.47 -4.05 -11.37
CA VAL A 69 -3.57 -3.29 -12.26
C VAL A 69 -4.26 -2.01 -12.75
N GLU A 70 -5.53 -2.07 -13.16
CA GLU A 70 -6.33 -0.89 -13.51
C GLU A 70 -6.43 0.10 -12.34
N LEU A 71 -6.64 -0.39 -11.12
CA LEU A 71 -6.67 0.43 -9.91
C LEU A 71 -5.34 1.15 -9.68
N LEU A 72 -4.20 0.49 -9.91
CA LEU A 72 -2.89 1.15 -9.83
C LEU A 72 -2.76 2.28 -10.85
N TYR A 73 -3.22 2.08 -12.08
CA TYR A 73 -3.21 3.13 -13.11
C TYR A 73 -4.12 4.30 -12.73
N ALA A 74 -5.29 4.03 -12.18
CA ALA A 74 -6.19 5.07 -11.67
C ALA A 74 -5.57 5.90 -10.52
N LEU A 75 -4.65 5.31 -9.75
CA LEU A 75 -3.92 5.99 -8.68
C LEU A 75 -2.68 6.76 -9.18
N ALA A 76 -2.21 6.52 -10.41
CA ALA A 76 -1.00 7.16 -10.92
C ALA A 76 -1.10 8.70 -10.99
N PRO A 77 -2.21 9.32 -11.42
CA PRO A 77 -2.37 10.77 -11.38
C PRO A 77 -2.32 11.33 -9.95
N LEU A 78 -2.92 10.61 -8.99
CA LEU A 78 -2.89 10.98 -7.58
C LEU A 78 -1.45 10.97 -7.02
N LYS A 79 -0.66 9.97 -7.39
CA LYS A 79 0.78 9.90 -7.04
C LYS A 79 1.59 11.05 -7.66
N ALA A 80 1.31 11.40 -8.92
CA ALA A 80 1.97 12.52 -9.57
C ALA A 80 1.63 13.84 -8.87
N TRP A 81 0.35 14.05 -8.55
CA TRP A 81 -0.11 15.19 -7.79
C TRP A 81 0.51 15.25 -6.39
N SER A 82 0.58 14.13 -5.66
CA SER A 82 1.14 14.11 -4.30
C SER A 82 2.59 14.57 -4.25
N SER A 83 3.37 14.28 -5.30
CA SER A 83 4.76 14.77 -5.43
C SER A 83 4.82 16.29 -5.61
N SER A 84 3.85 16.86 -6.34
CA SER A 84 3.73 18.32 -6.48
C SER A 84 3.26 18.97 -5.18
N TRP A 85 2.29 18.35 -4.52
CA TRP A 85 1.76 18.81 -3.24
C TRP A 85 2.81 18.79 -2.12
N ALA A 86 3.62 17.72 -2.03
CA ALA A 86 4.72 17.65 -1.06
C ALA A 86 5.70 18.82 -1.22
N ARG A 87 6.05 19.21 -2.46
CA ARG A 87 6.87 20.41 -2.70
C ARG A 87 6.19 21.69 -2.24
N HIS A 88 4.86 21.79 -2.32
CA HIS A 88 4.09 22.92 -1.78
C HIS A 88 4.08 22.94 -0.25
N LEU A 89 4.11 21.78 0.41
CA LEU A 89 4.24 21.71 1.87
C LEU A 89 5.65 22.08 2.35
N ASP A 90 6.68 21.68 1.60
CA ASP A 90 8.07 22.04 1.90
C ASP A 90 8.31 23.56 1.80
N VAL A 91 7.65 24.27 0.88
CA VAL A 91 7.70 25.75 0.81
C VAL A 91 6.85 26.45 1.89
N HIS A 92 5.97 25.72 2.57
CA HIS A 92 5.14 26.25 3.66
C HIS A 92 5.52 25.72 5.05
N GLY A 93 6.69 25.09 5.20
CA GLY A 93 7.22 24.73 6.52
C GLY A 93 6.32 23.77 7.30
N PHE A 94 5.74 22.77 6.63
CA PHE A 94 5.16 21.63 7.35
C PHE A 94 6.33 20.77 7.85
N GLU A 95 6.85 21.11 9.05
CA GLU A 95 7.80 20.25 9.76
C GLU A 95 7.31 18.80 9.71
N ARG A 96 8.22 17.89 9.34
CA ARG A 96 7.99 16.44 9.38
C ARG A 96 7.22 16.09 10.65
N SER A 97 6.04 15.51 10.47
CA SER A 97 5.13 15.15 11.55
C SER A 97 5.87 14.37 12.65
N PRO A 98 5.61 14.65 13.95
CA PRO A 98 6.30 14.05 15.10
C PRO A 98 6.13 12.52 15.24
N VAL A 99 5.48 11.86 14.29
CA VAL A 99 5.38 10.38 14.22
C VAL A 99 6.76 9.74 14.03
N ASP A 100 7.72 10.44 13.43
CA ASP A 100 9.12 9.98 13.31
C ASP A 100 9.88 9.99 14.66
N LYS A 101 9.37 10.67 15.70
CA LYS A 101 10.03 10.76 17.02
C LYS A 101 9.59 9.69 18.01
N LEU A 102 8.59 8.86 17.70
CA LEU A 102 8.12 7.83 18.63
C LEU A 102 8.99 6.56 18.67
N ASP A 103 9.84 6.34 17.66
CA ASP A 103 10.78 5.21 17.63
C ASP A 103 12.13 5.54 18.31
N SER A 104 12.24 6.69 18.99
CA SER A 104 13.51 7.20 19.55
C SER A 104 13.44 7.54 21.05
N LEU A 105 12.50 6.96 21.81
CA LEU A 105 12.48 7.06 23.28
C LEU A 105 12.03 5.75 23.92
N PRO A 106 12.69 5.26 24.98
CA PRO A 106 14.13 5.26 25.29
C PRO A 106 14.82 3.93 24.92
#